data_AF-A0A833LXG7-F1
#
_entry.id   AF-A0A833LXG7-F1
#
_cell.length_a   1.000
_cell.length_b   1.000
_cell.length_c   1.000
_cell.angle_alpha   90.00
_cell.angle_beta   90.00
_cell.angle_gamma   90.00
#
_symmetry.space_group_name_H-M   'P 1'
#
loop_
_entity.id
_entity.type
_entity.pdbx_description
1 polymer ?
#
loop_
_entity_poly.entity_id
_entity_poly.type
_entity_poly.pdbx_seq_one_letter_code
_entity_poly.pdbx_strand_id
1 'polypeptide(L)'
;MHEFSKQVADPSIGFFLTWNFPVILLLKYGKCRQASLSTQTTVCSWRTGLKQAKKSKRNAESEYDRREFIEEIGILFEDTGHPRMAGRIFGLLLVAEQPMLSSAEITEELQASKASVSTMTRLLLQSGLIERVARPGDRKDYFRMKSWSFDLVMERQLALIPVFRKLLEKGRPMVPPANRPGRESLEQMIDFYNWLEQEIPALKERWNRRKV
;
A
#
# COMPACT_ATOMS: atom_id res chain seq x y z
N MET A 1 52.08 -9.74 8.55
CA MET A 1 51.97 -8.74 9.64
C MET A 1 50.48 -8.52 9.88
N HIS A 2 49.89 -9.41 10.68
CA HIS A 2 49.44 -9.14 12.07
C HIS A 2 48.24 -8.16 12.11
N GLU A 3 47.00 -8.54 12.39
CA GLU A 3 46.41 -9.35 13.48
C GLU A 3 46.07 -8.53 14.74
N PHE A 4 44.77 -8.55 15.06
CA PHE A 4 44.14 -8.56 16.39
C PHE A 4 44.34 -7.42 17.40
N SER A 5 43.19 -6.79 17.71
CA SER A 5 42.46 -7.00 18.98
C SER A 5 42.86 -6.24 20.26
N LYS A 6 41.80 -6.07 21.06
CA LYS A 6 41.68 -5.70 22.49
C LYS A 6 41.70 -4.19 22.75
N GLN A 7 40.60 -3.61 23.23
CA GLN A 7 39.95 -3.80 24.55
C GLN A 7 40.86 -3.29 25.66
N VAL A 8 40.34 -2.37 26.48
CA VAL A 8 40.26 -2.46 27.94
C VAL A 8 39.63 -1.18 28.48
N ALA A 9 38.67 -1.38 29.38
CA ALA A 9 37.98 -0.38 30.16
C ALA A 9 38.76 -0.01 31.44
N ASP A 10 38.25 1.05 32.10
CA ASP A 10 38.16 1.22 33.56
C ASP A 10 39.38 1.85 34.27
N PRO A 11 39.34 2.24 35.57
CA PRO A 11 38.26 2.72 36.46
C PRO A 11 38.65 3.98 37.27
N SER A 12 37.76 4.36 38.21
CA SER A 12 37.99 5.09 39.49
C SER A 12 37.67 6.60 39.43
N ILE A 13 36.86 7.22 40.31
CA ILE A 13 36.58 7.07 41.77
C ILE A 13 35.20 7.76 42.02
N GLY A 14 34.28 7.40 42.94
CA GLY A 14 34.16 6.43 44.04
C GLY A 14 32.66 6.36 44.44
N PHE A 15 32.07 5.26 44.90
CA PHE A 15 32.28 4.38 46.08
C PHE A 15 31.91 5.01 47.43
N PHE A 16 31.34 4.14 48.30
CA PHE A 16 30.92 4.25 49.72
C PHE A 16 29.40 4.46 49.92
N LEU A 17 28.61 3.55 50.55
CA LEU A 17 28.85 2.41 51.45
C LEU A 17 27.66 1.43 51.35
N THR A 18 27.86 0.14 51.05
CA THR A 18 27.94 -1.04 51.97
C THR A 18 26.63 -1.27 52.76
N TRP A 19 25.99 -2.44 52.68
CA TRP A 19 26.30 -3.79 53.19
C TRP A 19 25.20 -4.71 52.60
N ASN A 20 25.24 -6.05 52.48
CA ASN A 20 26.18 -7.14 52.64
C ASN A 20 25.38 -8.38 52.10
N PHE A 21 26.09 -9.39 51.59
CA PHE A 21 25.66 -10.72 51.14
C PHE A 21 24.84 -11.50 52.22
N PRO A 22 24.28 -12.72 51.97
CA PRO A 22 24.38 -13.61 50.81
C PRO A 22 23.06 -14.31 50.38
N VAL A 23 23.16 -14.99 49.23
CA VAL A 23 22.40 -16.20 48.90
C VAL A 23 22.44 -17.20 50.08
N ILE A 24 21.28 -17.63 50.60
CA ILE A 24 21.06 -18.94 51.24
C ILE A 24 19.56 -19.26 51.14
N LEU A 25 19.27 -20.39 50.49
CA LEU A 25 18.36 -21.45 50.93
C LEU A 25 17.19 -21.06 51.86
N LEU A 26 15.95 -21.32 51.39
CA LEU A 26 14.78 -21.85 52.11
C LEU A 26 13.61 -21.78 51.11
N LEU A 27 13.32 -22.80 50.29
CA LEU A 27 12.66 -24.04 50.69
C LEU A 27 11.83 -23.89 51.98
N LYS A 28 10.49 -23.82 51.81
CA LYS A 28 9.37 -23.80 52.79
C LYS A 28 8.65 -22.44 52.73
N TYR A 29 7.41 -22.27 52.28
CA TYR A 29 6.23 -23.15 52.30
C TYR A 29 5.32 -22.83 51.11
N GLY A 30 5.11 -23.84 50.26
CA GLY A 30 3.99 -23.92 49.34
C GLY A 30 3.61 -25.38 49.23
N LYS A 31 3.14 -25.97 50.35
CA LYS A 31 2.57 -27.32 50.38
C LYS A 31 1.31 -27.32 49.50
N CYS A 32 1.50 -27.48 48.19
CA CYS A 32 0.46 -28.01 47.33
C CYS A 32 0.45 -29.52 47.59
N ARG A 33 -0.49 -29.94 48.43
CA ARG A 33 -0.81 -31.35 48.67
C ARG A 33 -0.93 -32.04 47.31
N GLN A 34 -0.17 -33.11 47.11
CA GLN A 34 -0.41 -34.06 46.04
C GLN A 34 -1.84 -34.59 46.19
N ALA A 35 -2.70 -34.16 45.27
CA ALA A 35 -3.90 -34.87 44.88
C ALA A 35 -3.66 -35.35 43.44
N SER A 36 -3.57 -36.68 43.30
CA SER A 36 -3.80 -37.50 42.10
C SER A 36 -3.41 -36.95 40.72
N LEU A 37 -2.43 -37.61 40.09
CA LEU A 37 -2.34 -37.96 38.66
C LEU A 37 -2.95 -36.96 37.64
N SER A 38 -2.12 -36.09 37.05
CA SER A 38 -2.17 -35.69 35.61
C SER A 38 -1.22 -34.51 35.28
N THR A 39 0.07 -34.62 35.60
CA THR A 39 1.07 -33.57 35.31
C THR A 39 1.62 -33.65 33.87
N GLN A 40 0.73 -33.65 32.86
CA GLN A 40 1.08 -33.32 31.47
C GLN A 40 0.40 -32.05 30.94
N THR A 41 -0.58 -31.49 31.67
CA THR A 41 -1.46 -30.46 31.10
C THR A 41 -0.94 -29.02 31.27
N THR A 42 -0.05 -28.76 32.23
CA THR A 42 0.37 -27.37 32.52
C THR A 42 1.38 -26.82 31.52
N VAL A 43 2.18 -27.64 30.83
CA VAL A 43 3.18 -27.13 29.85
C VAL A 43 2.55 -26.79 28.49
N CYS A 44 1.43 -27.41 28.11
CA CYS A 44 0.72 -27.14 26.85
C CYS A 44 -0.06 -25.82 26.84
N SER A 45 -0.53 -25.34 28.00
CA SER A 45 -1.30 -24.09 28.11
C SER A 45 -0.45 -22.84 27.77
N TRP A 46 0.78 -22.75 28.29
CA TRP A 46 1.65 -21.57 28.11
C TRP A 46 2.19 -21.43 26.68
N ARG A 47 2.51 -22.54 26.01
CA ARG A 47 2.90 -22.53 24.58
C ARG A 47 1.76 -22.06 23.68
N THR A 48 0.51 -22.33 24.05
CA THR A 48 -0.67 -21.91 23.29
C THR A 48 -0.90 -20.41 23.46
N GLY A 49 -0.77 -19.88 24.69
CA GLY A 49 -0.86 -18.45 24.96
C GLY A 49 0.20 -17.59 24.24
N LEU A 50 1.47 -18.04 24.22
CA LEU A 50 2.54 -17.35 23.49
C LEU A 50 2.33 -17.40 21.95
N LYS A 51 1.81 -18.51 21.41
CA LYS A 51 1.44 -18.62 19.99
C LYS A 51 0.29 -17.68 19.64
N GLN A 52 -0.72 -17.56 20.51
CA GLN A 52 -1.87 -16.67 20.32
C GLN A 52 -1.47 -15.20 20.38
N ALA A 53 -0.63 -14.82 21.35
CA ALA A 53 -0.08 -13.46 21.45
C ALA A 53 0.77 -13.09 20.23
N LYS A 54 1.63 -14.01 19.75
CA LYS A 54 2.44 -13.79 18.54
C LYS A 54 1.61 -13.72 17.26
N LYS A 55 0.50 -14.46 17.18
CA LYS A 55 -0.46 -14.37 16.06
C LYS A 55 -1.22 -13.05 16.10
N SER A 56 -1.75 -12.66 17.26
CA SER A 56 -2.44 -11.38 17.45
C SER A 56 -1.55 -10.19 17.08
N LYS A 57 -0.29 -10.18 17.56
CA LYS A 57 0.67 -9.13 17.22
C LYS A 57 0.94 -9.02 15.71
N ARG A 58 1.15 -10.16 15.03
CA ARG A 58 1.38 -10.18 13.58
C ARG A 58 0.16 -9.71 12.78
N ASN A 59 -1.06 -10.07 13.22
CA ASN A 59 -2.28 -9.62 12.57
C ASN A 59 -2.50 -8.11 12.74
N ALA A 60 -2.14 -7.55 13.89
CA ALA A 60 -2.21 -6.11 14.13
C ALA A 60 -1.18 -5.33 13.28
N GLU A 61 0.03 -5.88 13.13
CA GLU A 61 1.10 -5.32 12.29
C GLU A 61 0.70 -5.34 10.81
N SER A 62 0.19 -6.47 10.31
CA SER A 62 -0.29 -6.55 8.92
C SER A 62 -1.47 -5.62 8.61
N GLU A 63 -2.35 -5.39 9.58
CA GLU A 63 -3.49 -4.48 9.42
C GLU A 63 -3.04 -3.01 9.47
N TYR A 64 -1.98 -2.68 10.20
CA TYR A 64 -1.36 -1.36 10.16
C TYR A 64 -0.71 -1.12 8.78
N ASP A 65 0.13 -2.04 8.33
CA ASP A 65 0.79 -1.96 7.01
C ASP A 65 -0.23 -1.82 5.87
N ARG A 66 -1.35 -2.55 5.97
CA ARG A 66 -2.47 -2.46 5.02
C ARG A 66 -3.10 -1.06 5.01
N ARG A 67 -3.32 -0.45 6.17
CA ARG A 67 -3.90 0.91 6.26
C ARG A 67 -2.93 1.97 5.78
N GLU A 68 -1.65 1.85 6.13
CA GLU A 68 -0.60 2.74 5.66
C GLU A 68 -0.51 2.71 4.13
N PHE A 69 -0.46 1.52 3.54
CA PHE A 69 -0.50 1.37 2.08
C PHE A 69 -1.72 2.05 1.44
N ILE A 70 -2.92 1.88 2.01
CA ILE A 70 -4.14 2.52 1.50
C ILE A 70 -4.03 4.05 1.54
N GLU A 71 -3.43 4.61 2.61
CA GLU A 71 -3.22 6.05 2.73
C GLU A 71 -2.16 6.58 1.76
N GLU A 72 -1.05 5.86 1.58
CA GLU A 72 0.00 6.22 0.62
C GLU A 72 -0.53 6.29 -0.81
N ILE A 73 -1.35 5.31 -1.21
CA ILE A 73 -2.05 5.34 -2.50
C ILE A 73 -3.02 6.53 -2.57
N GLY A 74 -3.68 6.87 -1.47
CA GLY A 74 -4.50 8.07 -1.36
C GLY A 74 -3.72 9.35 -1.64
N ILE A 75 -2.53 9.49 -1.04
CA ILE A 75 -1.63 10.63 -1.24
C ILE A 75 -1.14 10.69 -2.69
N LEU A 76 -0.73 9.56 -3.27
CA LEU A 76 -0.32 9.48 -4.67
C LEU A 76 -1.42 9.96 -5.64
N PHE A 77 -2.68 9.64 -5.35
CA PHE A 77 -3.80 10.13 -6.15
C PHE A 77 -3.98 11.65 -6.01
N GLU A 78 -3.83 12.18 -4.79
CA GLU A 78 -3.90 13.62 -4.52
C GLU A 78 -2.81 14.40 -5.26
N ASP A 79 -1.56 13.92 -5.20
CA ASP A 79 -0.40 14.52 -5.87
C ASP A 79 -0.54 14.52 -7.41
N THR A 80 -1.30 13.57 -7.95
CA THR A 80 -1.58 13.47 -9.39
C THR A 80 -2.87 14.18 -9.81
N GLY A 81 -3.48 14.98 -8.92
CA GLY A 81 -4.66 15.80 -9.21
C GLY A 81 -6.00 15.05 -9.11
N HIS A 82 -6.01 13.85 -8.53
CA HIS A 82 -7.22 13.06 -8.29
C HIS A 82 -7.67 13.20 -6.82
N PRO A 83 -8.95 12.96 -6.50
CA PRO A 83 -9.40 12.99 -5.11
C PRO A 83 -8.73 11.90 -4.26
N ARG A 84 -8.18 12.26 -3.09
CA ARG A 84 -7.55 11.32 -2.15
C ARG A 84 -8.42 10.11 -1.82
N MET A 85 -9.73 10.32 -1.62
CA MET A 85 -10.67 9.22 -1.35
C MET A 85 -10.80 8.22 -2.51
N ALA A 86 -10.64 8.65 -3.76
CA ALA A 86 -10.61 7.74 -4.90
C ALA A 86 -9.38 6.83 -4.84
N GLY A 87 -8.22 7.40 -4.48
CA GLY A 87 -7.00 6.63 -4.23
C GLY A 87 -7.17 5.63 -3.09
N ARG A 88 -7.77 6.04 -1.96
CA ARG A 88 -8.03 5.13 -0.83
C ARG A 88 -8.94 3.96 -1.21
N ILE A 89 -9.99 4.19 -2.00
CA ILE A 89 -10.86 3.10 -2.51
C ILE A 89 -10.10 2.18 -3.45
N PHE A 90 -9.27 2.74 -4.34
CA PHE A 90 -8.42 1.98 -5.24
C PHE A 90 -7.41 1.10 -4.47
N GLY A 91 -6.71 1.68 -3.51
CA GLY A 91 -5.79 0.97 -2.61
C GLY A 91 -6.49 -0.14 -1.85
N LEU A 92 -7.67 0.13 -1.27
CA LEU A 92 -8.46 -0.88 -0.57
C LEU A 92 -8.81 -2.07 -1.47
N LEU A 93 -9.29 -1.82 -2.69
CA LEU A 93 -9.68 -2.89 -3.62
C LEU A 93 -8.49 -3.70 -4.14
N LEU A 94 -7.26 -3.17 -4.09
CA LEU A 94 -6.03 -3.89 -4.44
C LEU A 94 -5.61 -4.90 -3.37
N VAL A 95 -5.80 -4.56 -2.09
CA VAL A 95 -5.34 -5.37 -0.94
C VAL A 95 -6.48 -6.03 -0.18
N ALA A 96 -7.70 -5.95 -0.68
CA ALA A 96 -8.86 -6.60 -0.10
C ALA A 96 -8.67 -8.13 -0.12
N GLU A 97 -8.95 -8.78 1.01
CA GLU A 97 -8.95 -10.26 1.07
C GLU A 97 -10.06 -10.86 0.21
N GLN A 98 -11.17 -10.14 0.07
CA GLN A 98 -12.30 -10.54 -0.76
C GLN A 98 -12.10 -10.08 -2.21
N PRO A 99 -12.53 -10.88 -3.20
CA PRO A 99 -12.36 -10.55 -4.62
C PRO A 99 -13.22 -9.36 -5.08
N MET A 100 -14.20 -8.94 -4.28
CA MET A 100 -15.08 -7.81 -4.54
C MET A 100 -15.64 -7.29 -3.22
N LEU A 101 -15.89 -5.98 -3.14
CA LEU A 101 -16.46 -5.32 -1.98
C LEU A 101 -17.71 -4.53 -2.40
N SER A 102 -18.74 -4.55 -1.56
CA SER A 102 -19.93 -3.70 -1.70
C SER A 102 -19.62 -2.26 -1.28
N SER A 103 -20.47 -1.32 -1.70
CA SER A 103 -20.37 0.08 -1.25
C SER A 103 -20.42 0.22 0.27
N ALA A 104 -21.19 -0.62 0.96
CA ALA A 104 -21.29 -0.62 2.42
C ALA A 104 -19.99 -1.08 3.08
N GLU A 105 -19.38 -2.16 2.58
CA GLU A 105 -18.10 -2.67 3.08
C GLU A 105 -16.97 -1.66 2.84
N ILE A 106 -16.94 -1.00 1.67
CA ILE A 106 -15.97 0.08 1.40
C ILE A 106 -16.16 1.27 2.36
N THR A 107 -17.41 1.66 2.62
CA THR A 107 -17.74 2.71 3.60
C THR A 107 -17.24 2.35 5.00
N GLU A 108 -17.43 1.10 5.43
CA GLU A 108 -17.00 0.61 6.73
C GLU A 108 -15.48 0.53 6.84
N GLU A 109 -14.80 -0.08 5.87
CA GLU A 109 -13.33 -0.24 5.87
C GLU A 109 -12.60 1.12 5.86
N LEU A 110 -13.07 2.08 5.05
CA LEU A 110 -12.43 3.39 4.92
C LEU A 110 -12.92 4.44 5.91
N GLN A 111 -13.91 4.11 6.74
CA GLN A 111 -14.59 5.03 7.66
C GLN A 111 -15.05 6.31 6.93
N ALA A 112 -15.64 6.13 5.75
CA ALA A 112 -16.00 7.21 4.82
C ALA A 112 -17.51 7.31 4.62
N SER A 113 -18.03 8.52 4.32
CA SER A 113 -19.46 8.69 4.10
C SER A 113 -19.95 7.93 2.85
N LYS A 114 -21.20 7.42 2.89
CA LYS A 114 -21.83 6.73 1.74
C LYS A 114 -21.84 7.59 0.47
N ALA A 115 -22.06 8.90 0.62
CA ALA A 115 -22.06 9.85 -0.50
C ALA A 115 -20.67 9.99 -1.14
N SER A 116 -19.61 10.03 -0.32
CA SER A 116 -18.22 10.07 -0.80
C SER A 116 -17.88 8.79 -1.56
N VAL A 117 -18.16 7.62 -0.96
CA VAL A 117 -17.91 6.32 -1.62
C VAL A 117 -18.67 6.20 -2.94
N SER A 118 -19.94 6.60 -2.99
CA SER A 118 -20.74 6.58 -4.23
C SER A 118 -20.14 7.46 -5.33
N THR A 119 -19.76 8.70 -5.00
CA THR A 119 -19.16 9.63 -5.96
C THR A 119 -17.82 9.12 -6.47
N MET A 120 -16.96 8.62 -5.57
CA MET A 120 -15.61 8.18 -5.92
C MET A 120 -15.61 6.84 -6.66
N THR A 121 -16.47 5.89 -6.30
CA THR A 121 -16.65 4.65 -7.08
C THR A 121 -17.16 4.94 -8.49
N ARG A 122 -18.08 5.90 -8.66
CA ARG A 122 -18.51 6.33 -10.00
C ARG A 122 -17.36 6.92 -10.83
N LEU A 123 -16.51 7.75 -10.22
CA LEU A 123 -15.31 8.30 -10.87
C LEU A 123 -14.34 7.19 -11.29
N LEU A 124 -14.10 6.22 -10.41
CA LEU A 124 -13.23 5.07 -10.69
C LEU A 124 -13.81 4.14 -11.78
N LEU A 125 -15.14 3.98 -11.84
CA LEU A 125 -15.81 3.25 -12.92
C LEU A 125 -15.65 3.97 -14.27
N GLN A 126 -15.79 5.30 -14.29
CA GLN A 126 -15.64 6.11 -15.51
C GLN A 126 -14.21 6.07 -16.05
N SER A 127 -13.20 6.16 -15.17
CA SER A 127 -11.80 5.97 -15.56
C SER A 127 -11.48 4.54 -16.01
N GLY A 128 -12.29 3.57 -15.60
CA GLY A 128 -12.14 2.15 -15.96
C GLY A 128 -11.19 1.38 -15.07
N LEU A 129 -10.75 1.97 -13.95
CA LEU A 129 -9.87 1.34 -12.96
C LEU A 129 -10.56 0.20 -12.19
N ILE A 130 -11.88 0.35 -11.97
CA ILE A 130 -12.72 -0.66 -11.32
C ILE A 130 -13.87 -1.06 -12.22
N GLU A 131 -14.49 -2.19 -11.93
CA GLU A 131 -15.73 -2.62 -12.58
C GLU A 131 -16.80 -2.96 -11.55
N ARG A 132 -18.06 -2.81 -11.97
CA ARG A 132 -19.23 -3.18 -11.17
C ARG A 132 -19.62 -4.61 -11.49
N VAL A 133 -19.77 -5.42 -10.45
CA VAL A 133 -20.15 -6.83 -10.52
C VAL A 133 -21.50 -7.00 -9.84
N ALA A 134 -22.41 -7.71 -10.51
CA ALA A 134 -23.68 -8.10 -9.91
C ALA A 134 -23.57 -9.54 -9.39
N ARG A 135 -24.13 -9.81 -8.21
CA ARG A 135 -24.25 -11.15 -7.66
C ARG A 135 -25.71 -11.61 -7.81
N PRO A 136 -25.99 -12.76 -8.44
CA PRO A 136 -27.36 -13.26 -8.56
C PRO A 136 -28.03 -13.40 -7.20
N GLY A 137 -29.25 -12.87 -7.06
CA GLY A 137 -30.01 -12.90 -5.81
C GLY A 137 -29.66 -11.80 -4.80
N ASP A 138 -28.60 -11.01 -5.05
CA ASP A 138 -28.28 -9.82 -4.26
C ASP A 138 -28.62 -8.55 -5.05
N ARG A 139 -29.18 -7.56 -4.36
CA ARG A 139 -29.49 -6.24 -4.94
C ARG A 139 -28.38 -5.21 -4.70
N LYS A 140 -27.30 -5.58 -4.01
CA LYS A 140 -26.15 -4.71 -3.75
C LYS A 140 -25.26 -4.60 -4.98
N ASP A 141 -24.71 -3.40 -5.17
CA ASP A 141 -23.63 -3.17 -6.12
C ASP A 141 -22.29 -3.58 -5.47
N TYR A 142 -21.58 -4.49 -6.14
CA TYR A 142 -20.22 -4.89 -5.78
C TYR A 142 -19.20 -4.29 -6.75
N PHE A 143 -18.01 -4.00 -6.24
CA PHE A 143 -16.91 -3.41 -6.97
C PHE A 143 -15.68 -4.26 -6.84
N ARG A 144 -14.91 -4.37 -7.92
CA ARG A 144 -13.60 -5.03 -7.91
C ARG A 144 -12.63 -4.35 -8.87
N MET A 145 -11.35 -4.65 -8.66
CA MET A 145 -10.29 -4.30 -9.60
C MET A 145 -10.46 -5.06 -10.92
N LYS A 146 -10.25 -4.35 -12.02
CA LYS A 146 -10.37 -4.94 -13.35
C LYS A 146 -9.07 -5.65 -13.75
N SER A 147 -8.96 -6.94 -13.42
CA SER A 147 -7.71 -7.74 -13.43
C SER A 147 -6.92 -7.73 -14.74
N TRP A 148 -7.60 -7.69 -15.89
CA TRP A 148 -7.03 -7.76 -17.24
C TRP A 148 -7.10 -6.44 -18.02
N SER A 149 -7.30 -5.31 -17.32
CA SER A 149 -7.60 -4.05 -17.99
C SER A 149 -6.75 -2.88 -17.56
N PHE A 150 -5.72 -3.08 -16.74
CA PHE A 150 -4.79 -1.98 -16.47
C PHE A 150 -4.18 -1.46 -17.78
N ASP A 151 -3.83 -2.36 -18.69
CA ASP A 151 -3.46 -2.07 -20.07
C ASP A 151 -4.54 -1.30 -20.85
N LEU A 152 -5.81 -1.69 -20.78
CA LEU A 152 -6.91 -0.95 -21.43
C LEU A 152 -7.11 0.45 -20.83
N VAL A 153 -6.94 0.62 -19.53
CA VAL A 153 -6.98 1.94 -18.87
C VAL A 153 -5.81 2.78 -19.34
N MET A 154 -4.60 2.22 -19.36
CA MET A 154 -3.42 2.89 -19.88
C MET A 154 -3.55 3.20 -21.37
N GLU A 155 -4.18 2.34 -22.17
CA GLU A 155 -4.44 2.60 -23.59
C GLU A 155 -5.28 3.84 -23.81
N ARG A 156 -6.33 4.05 -22.99
CA ARG A 156 -7.15 5.27 -23.04
C ARG A 156 -6.33 6.52 -22.73
N GLN A 157 -5.45 6.45 -21.73
CA GLN A 157 -4.59 7.57 -21.39
C GLN A 157 -3.56 7.86 -22.49
N LEU A 158 -2.92 6.82 -23.03
CA LEU A 158 -1.95 6.93 -24.12
C LEU A 158 -2.61 7.41 -25.42
N ALA A 159 -3.92 7.17 -25.62
CA ALA A 159 -4.66 7.70 -26.77
C ALA A 159 -4.82 9.24 -26.74
N LEU A 160 -4.59 9.90 -25.60
CA LEU A 160 -4.61 11.36 -25.50
C LEU A 160 -3.35 12.02 -26.08
N ILE A 161 -2.24 11.29 -26.19
CA ILE A 161 -0.95 11.79 -26.70
C ILE A 161 -1.08 12.37 -28.12
N PRO A 162 -1.59 11.63 -29.13
CA PRO A 162 -1.76 12.17 -30.47
C PRO A 162 -2.79 13.31 -30.52
N VAL A 163 -3.80 13.30 -29.64
CA VAL A 163 -4.80 14.37 -29.55
C VAL A 163 -4.14 15.66 -29.06
N PHE A 164 -3.35 15.57 -27.99
CA PHE A 164 -2.66 16.72 -27.41
C PHE A 164 -1.62 17.29 -28.36
N ARG A 165 -0.82 16.43 -29.01
CA ARG A 165 0.12 16.86 -30.05
C ARG A 165 -0.57 17.69 -31.14
N LYS A 166 -1.68 17.19 -31.70
CA LYS A 166 -2.44 17.91 -32.74
C LYS A 166 -2.95 19.26 -32.25
N LEU A 167 -3.32 19.38 -30.97
CA LEU A 167 -3.70 20.67 -30.37
C LEU A 167 -2.50 21.62 -30.27
N LEU A 168 -1.33 21.14 -29.86
CA LEU A 168 -0.09 21.93 -29.80
C LEU A 168 0.30 22.42 -31.21
N GLU A 169 0.26 21.55 -32.21
CA GLU A 169 0.53 21.90 -33.62
C GLU A 169 -0.46 22.95 -34.15
N LYS A 170 -1.74 22.84 -33.79
CA LYS A 170 -2.74 23.86 -34.13
C LYS A 170 -2.46 25.22 -33.47
N GLY A 171 -1.88 25.22 -32.26
CA GLY A 171 -1.47 26.42 -31.54
C GLY A 171 -0.19 27.08 -32.07
N ARG A 172 0.66 26.33 -32.78
CA ARG A 172 1.94 26.79 -33.35
C ARG A 172 1.88 28.13 -34.09
N PRO A 173 0.97 28.37 -35.06
CA PRO A 173 0.91 29.65 -35.75
C PRO A 173 0.41 30.81 -34.88
N MET A 174 -0.16 30.54 -33.70
CA MET A 174 -0.72 31.55 -32.81
C MET A 174 0.33 32.20 -31.91
N VAL A 175 1.52 31.60 -31.78
CA VAL A 175 2.59 32.16 -30.95
C VAL A 175 3.21 33.37 -31.67
N PRO A 176 3.23 34.57 -31.09
CA PRO A 176 3.73 35.77 -31.78
C PRO A 176 5.22 35.69 -32.18
N PRO A 177 5.61 36.33 -33.29
CA PRO A 177 6.95 36.78 -33.67
C PRO A 177 8.01 36.77 -32.58
N ALA A 178 7.76 37.70 -31.69
CA ALA A 178 8.66 38.18 -30.66
C ALA A 178 8.82 37.22 -29.49
N ASN A 179 7.90 36.28 -29.28
CA ASN A 179 7.95 35.33 -28.17
C ASN A 179 8.79 34.11 -28.53
N ARG A 180 10.11 34.29 -28.65
CA ARG A 180 11.05 33.20 -28.94
C ARG A 180 11.02 32.07 -27.90
N PRO A 181 11.08 32.33 -26.58
CA PRO A 181 11.03 31.25 -25.59
C PRO A 181 9.74 30.42 -25.65
N GLY A 182 8.59 31.08 -25.92
CA GLY A 182 7.31 30.40 -26.08
C GLY A 182 7.27 29.49 -27.30
N ARG A 183 7.86 29.92 -28.42
CA ARG A 183 8.01 29.07 -29.62
C ARG A 183 8.90 27.88 -29.32
N GLU A 184 10.08 28.10 -28.76
CA GLU A 184 11.02 27.03 -28.42
C GLU A 184 10.40 26.00 -27.47
N SER A 185 9.68 26.44 -26.45
CA SER A 185 8.96 25.56 -25.51
C SER A 185 7.90 24.73 -26.23
N LEU A 186 7.13 25.34 -27.13
CA LEU A 186 6.09 24.66 -27.89
C LEU A 186 6.67 23.62 -28.86
N GLU A 187 7.74 23.97 -29.58
CA GLU A 187 8.44 23.03 -30.49
C GLU A 187 9.00 21.84 -29.70
N GLN A 188 9.67 22.09 -28.56
CA GLN A 188 10.18 21.00 -27.71
C GLN A 188 9.07 20.06 -27.24
N MET A 189 7.91 20.60 -26.86
CA MET A 189 6.76 19.76 -26.49
C MET A 189 6.23 18.97 -27.68
N ILE A 190 6.08 19.58 -28.85
CA ILE A 190 5.62 18.88 -30.06
C ILE A 190 6.59 17.75 -30.41
N ASP A 191 7.90 18.01 -30.41
CA ASP A 191 8.94 17.03 -30.71
C ASP A 191 8.94 15.86 -29.72
N PHE A 192 8.79 16.14 -28.43
CA PHE A 192 8.71 15.11 -27.40
C PHE A 192 7.46 14.23 -27.56
N TYR A 193 6.28 14.82 -27.81
CA TYR A 193 5.05 14.07 -28.03
C TYR A 193 5.06 13.29 -29.36
N ASN A 194 5.73 13.82 -30.39
CA ASN A 194 5.99 13.09 -31.64
C ASN A 194 6.82 11.83 -31.39
N TRP A 195 7.90 11.94 -30.62
CA TRP A 195 8.73 10.81 -30.26
C TRP A 195 7.95 9.78 -29.42
N LEU A 196 7.19 10.22 -28.42
CA LEU A 196 6.34 9.32 -27.61
C LEU A 196 5.34 8.54 -28.47
N GLU A 197 4.66 9.19 -29.42
CA GLU A 197 3.71 8.54 -30.32
C GLU A 197 4.35 7.42 -31.15
N GLN A 198 5.63 7.56 -31.52
CA GLN A 198 6.39 6.54 -32.27
C GLN A 198 6.82 5.36 -31.38
N GLU A 199 7.19 5.61 -30.12
CA GLU A 199 7.73 4.58 -29.22
C GLU A 199 6.66 3.74 -28.52
N ILE A 200 5.50 4.33 -28.22
CA ILE A 200 4.43 3.66 -27.46
C ILE A 200 3.93 2.36 -28.11
N PRO A 201 3.67 2.29 -29.43
CA PRO A 201 3.24 1.05 -30.06
C PRO A 201 4.23 -0.10 -29.86
N ALA A 202 5.53 0.17 -30.00
CA ALA A 202 6.58 -0.83 -29.79
C ALA A 202 6.66 -1.29 -28.33
N LEU A 203 6.50 -0.38 -27.36
CA LEU A 203 6.43 -0.71 -25.93
C LEU A 203 5.23 -1.61 -25.62
N LYS A 204 4.05 -1.28 -26.16
CA LYS A 204 2.83 -2.09 -26.00
C LYS A 204 2.99 -3.48 -26.59
N GLU A 205 3.56 -3.57 -27.79
CA GLU A 205 3.78 -4.85 -28.46
C GLU A 205 4.74 -5.74 -27.66
N ARG A 206 5.85 -5.18 -27.15
CA ARG A 206 6.78 -5.89 -26.25
C ARG A 206 6.09 -6.39 -24.99
N TRP A 207 5.24 -5.58 -24.37
CA TRP A 207 4.47 -5.98 -23.19
C TRP A 207 3.49 -7.12 -23.50
N ASN A 208 2.76 -7.03 -24.60
CA ASN A 208 1.80 -8.04 -25.02
C ASN A 208 2.46 -9.39 -25.31
N ARG A 209 3.67 -9.40 -25.89
CA ARG A 209 4.45 -10.64 -26.09
C ARG A 209 4.89 -11.30 -24.77
N ARG A 210 5.11 -10.53 -23.70
CA ARG A 210 5.50 -11.06 -22.38
C ARG A 210 4.33 -11.62 -21.58
N LYS A 211 3.11 -11.19 -21.88
CA LYS A 211 1.87 -11.61 -21.20
C LYS A 211 1.41 -13.03 -21.58
N VAL A 212 1.90 -13.55 -22.70
CA VAL A 212 1.66 -14.93 -23.18
C VAL A 212 2.58 -15.89 -22.43
#